data_AF-A0A924NVA9-F1
#
_entry.id   AF-A0A924NVA9-F1
#
_cell.length_a   1.000
_cell.length_b   1.000
_cell.length_c   1.000
_cell.angle_alpha   90.00
_cell.angle_beta   90.00
_cell.angle_gamma   90.00
#
_symmetry.space_group_name_H-M   'P 1'
#
loop_
_entity.id
_entity.type
_entity.pdbx_description
1 polymer ?
#
loop_
_entity_poly.entity_id
_entity_poly.type
_entity_poly.pdbx_seq_one_letter_code
_entity_poly.pdbx_strand_id
1 'polypeptide(L)'
;AGFTALLSLFNIGGRFVWASLSDKLGRKLTYVVFFVLGGLMYFSVPSSAAAGNIVLFVGAFCVILSMYGGGFSTVPAYLADLFGTQMVGAIHGRLLTAWATAGILGPVVVNYMREYQLGLGLPREQVYNQTMYILVGMLVIGLVCNLLVKPVADKHFMSADELAHEKRLAHEKAAASEVGSSGVVNDHAVSPALVALAWVAVGLPLIWGIYRTLLSVAKFFH
;
A
#
# COMPACT_ATOMS: atom_id res chain seq x y z
N ALA A 1 -21.20 5.78 -1.02
CA ALA A 1 -21.09 4.31 -1.23
C ALA A 1 -20.38 3.97 -2.55
N GLY A 2 -20.81 4.48 -3.71
CA GLY A 2 -20.17 4.17 -5.00
C GLY A 2 -18.72 4.65 -5.11
N PHE A 3 -18.40 5.86 -4.63
CA PHE A 3 -17.05 6.42 -4.68
C PHE A 3 -16.02 5.59 -3.89
N THR A 4 -16.31 5.23 -2.64
CA THR A 4 -15.43 4.40 -1.82
C THR A 4 -15.24 3.00 -2.39
N ALA A 5 -16.28 2.43 -3.00
CA ALA A 5 -16.20 1.13 -3.66
C ALA A 5 -15.32 1.20 -4.93
N LEU A 6 -15.41 2.27 -5.71
CA LEU A 6 -14.52 2.52 -6.87
C LEU A 6 -13.06 2.65 -6.42
N LEU A 7 -12.80 3.40 -5.35
CA LEU A 7 -11.45 3.55 -4.79
C LEU A 7 -10.87 2.20 -4.33
N SER A 8 -11.68 1.37 -3.68
CA SER A 8 -11.28 0.01 -3.28
C SER A 8 -10.95 -0.87 -4.49
N LEU A 9 -11.77 -0.81 -5.55
CA LEU A 9 -11.53 -1.55 -6.79
C LEU A 9 -10.19 -1.15 -7.43
N PHE A 10 -9.90 0.15 -7.53
CA PHE A 10 -8.62 0.65 -8.03
C PHE A 10 -7.45 0.29 -7.11
N ASN A 11 -7.67 0.22 -5.79
CA ASN A 11 -6.64 -0.26 -4.87
C ASN A 11 -6.26 -1.72 -5.15
N ILE A 12 -7.26 -2.59 -5.33
CA ILE A 12 -7.04 -4.00 -5.64
C ILE A 12 -6.39 -4.15 -7.02
N GLY A 13 -6.93 -3.48 -8.05
CA GLY A 13 -6.36 -3.51 -9.40
C GLY A 13 -4.93 -2.98 -9.45
N GLY A 14 -4.65 -1.91 -8.71
CA GLY A 14 -3.33 -1.32 -8.59
C GLY A 14 -2.28 -2.29 -8.04
N ARG A 15 -2.64 -3.16 -7.08
CA ARG A 15 -1.73 -4.18 -6.55
C ARG A 15 -1.16 -5.06 -7.66
N PHE A 16 -1.99 -5.50 -8.60
CA PHE A 16 -1.59 -6.39 -9.70
C PHE A 16 -0.86 -5.64 -10.82
N VAL A 17 -1.42 -4.50 -11.25
CA VAL A 17 -0.85 -3.71 -12.33
C VAL A 17 0.54 -3.23 -11.96
N TRP A 18 0.68 -2.58 -10.79
CA TRP A 18 1.96 -2.02 -10.38
C TRP A 18 2.98 -3.08 -9.95
N ALA A 19 2.55 -4.23 -9.41
CA ALA A 19 3.47 -5.34 -9.16
C ALA A 19 4.10 -5.81 -10.48
N SER A 20 3.25 -6.08 -11.48
CA SER A 20 3.69 -6.52 -12.82
C SER A 20 4.54 -5.46 -13.52
N LEU A 21 4.18 -4.18 -13.35
CA LEU A 21 4.92 -3.05 -13.91
C LEU A 21 6.29 -2.90 -13.24
N SER A 22 6.38 -3.14 -11.92
CA SER A 22 7.61 -3.00 -11.15
C SER A 22 8.67 -4.04 -11.51
N ASP A 23 8.24 -5.26 -11.85
CA ASP A 23 9.15 -6.31 -12.32
C ASP A 23 9.74 -5.98 -13.69
N LYS A 24 9.06 -5.14 -14.51
CA LYS A 24 9.53 -4.72 -15.84
C LYS A 24 10.31 -3.40 -15.84
N LEU A 25 9.86 -2.38 -15.11
CA LEU A 25 10.52 -1.06 -15.05
C LEU A 25 11.66 -0.99 -14.03
N GLY A 26 11.74 -1.95 -13.11
CA GLY A 26 12.68 -1.93 -12.00
C GLY A 26 12.10 -1.27 -10.75
N ARG A 27 12.26 -1.95 -9.62
CA ARG A 27 11.56 -1.62 -8.37
C ARG A 27 11.90 -0.23 -7.82
N LYS A 28 13.17 0.19 -7.90
CA LYS A 28 13.58 1.54 -7.47
C LYS A 28 12.88 2.65 -8.26
N LEU A 29 12.72 2.47 -9.57
CA LEU A 29 12.07 3.45 -10.45
C LEU A 29 10.57 3.51 -10.20
N THR A 30 9.93 2.37 -9.92
CA THR A 30 8.50 2.34 -9.54
C THR A 30 8.22 3.17 -8.29
N TYR A 31 9.07 3.09 -7.25
CA TYR A 31 8.92 3.93 -6.06
C TYR A 31 9.12 5.43 -6.36
N VAL A 32 10.09 5.78 -7.23
CA VAL A 32 10.26 7.17 -7.69
C VAL A 32 9.00 7.66 -8.41
N VAL A 33 8.43 6.85 -9.31
CA VAL A 33 7.17 7.16 -9.98
C VAL A 33 6.04 7.36 -8.95
N PHE A 34 5.98 6.54 -7.90
CA PHE A 34 4.95 6.73 -6.87
C PHE A 34 5.04 8.07 -6.16
N PHE A 35 6.24 8.50 -5.78
CA PHE A 35 6.40 9.79 -5.13
C PHE A 35 6.16 10.98 -6.08
N VAL A 36 6.66 10.90 -7.32
CA VAL A 36 6.52 11.99 -8.32
C VAL A 36 5.09 12.11 -8.83
N LEU A 37 4.49 11.00 -9.28
CA LEU A 37 3.11 10.99 -9.77
C LEU A 37 2.14 11.29 -8.62
N GLY A 38 2.41 10.77 -7.42
CA GLY A 38 1.63 11.08 -6.21
C GLY A 38 1.67 12.57 -5.89
N GLY A 39 2.86 13.18 -5.88
CA GLY A 39 3.02 14.62 -5.67
C GLY A 39 2.29 15.46 -6.71
N LEU A 40 2.37 15.07 -7.99
CA LEU A 40 1.68 15.77 -9.08
C LEU A 40 0.15 15.65 -8.96
N MET A 41 -0.37 14.48 -8.59
CA MET A 41 -1.80 14.29 -8.35
C MET A 41 -2.28 15.06 -7.12
N TYR A 42 -1.54 15.07 -6.01
CA TYR A 42 -1.91 15.88 -4.84
C TYR A 42 -1.85 17.38 -5.12
N PHE A 43 -0.93 17.83 -5.98
CA PHE A 43 -0.87 19.21 -6.43
C PHE A 43 -2.04 19.59 -7.35
N SER A 44 -2.53 18.66 -8.17
CA SER A 44 -3.64 18.91 -9.10
C SER A 44 -5.04 18.81 -8.47
N VAL A 45 -5.15 18.22 -7.27
CA VAL A 45 -6.41 18.08 -6.53
C VAL A 45 -7.03 19.44 -6.16
N PRO A 46 -6.30 20.40 -5.55
CA PRO A 46 -6.81 21.75 -5.29
C PRO A 46 -7.35 22.47 -6.53
N SER A 47 -6.62 22.42 -7.65
CA SER A 47 -7.05 23.06 -8.90
C SER A 47 -8.27 22.38 -9.54
N SER A 48 -8.35 21.05 -9.45
CA SER A 48 -9.49 20.29 -9.97
C SER A 48 -10.75 20.49 -9.14
N ALA A 49 -10.60 20.65 -7.82
CA ALA A 49 -11.69 20.99 -6.91
C ALA A 49 -12.23 22.41 -7.17
N ALA A 50 -11.34 23.40 -7.34
CA ALA A 50 -11.72 24.77 -7.68
C ALA A 50 -12.44 24.88 -9.05
N ALA A 51 -12.06 24.03 -10.01
CA ALA A 51 -12.71 23.97 -11.32
C ALA A 51 -14.07 23.22 -11.31
N GLY A 52 -14.49 22.63 -10.19
CA GLY A 52 -15.74 21.87 -10.08
C GLY A 52 -15.78 20.58 -10.90
N ASN A 53 -14.64 20.12 -11.44
CA ASN A 53 -14.59 18.95 -12.31
C ASN A 53 -14.46 17.66 -11.49
N ILE A 54 -15.61 17.08 -11.16
CA ILE A 54 -15.74 15.84 -10.37
C ILE A 54 -14.95 14.70 -11.00
N VAL A 55 -14.85 14.64 -12.34
CA VAL A 55 -14.16 13.54 -13.04
C VAL A 55 -12.65 13.58 -12.79
N LEU A 56 -12.03 14.76 -12.87
CA LEU A 56 -10.61 14.92 -12.59
C LEU A 56 -10.28 14.65 -11.12
N PHE A 57 -11.14 15.11 -10.22
CA PHE A 57 -11.00 14.84 -8.78
C PHE A 57 -11.06 13.34 -8.47
N VAL A 58 -12.10 12.65 -8.95
CA VAL A 58 -12.27 11.21 -8.74
C VAL A 58 -11.14 10.41 -9.39
N GLY A 59 -10.76 10.77 -10.62
CA GLY A 59 -9.66 10.13 -11.34
C GLY A 59 -8.32 10.24 -10.61
N ALA A 60 -7.99 11.41 -10.06
CA ALA A 60 -6.77 11.61 -9.29
C ALA A 60 -6.73 10.69 -8.05
N PHE A 61 -7.82 10.60 -7.29
CA PHE A 61 -7.90 9.69 -6.15
C PHE A 61 -7.86 8.21 -6.54
N CYS A 62 -8.48 7.82 -7.66
CA CYS A 62 -8.36 6.46 -8.19
C CYS A 62 -6.90 6.09 -8.49
N VAL A 63 -6.14 7.01 -9.10
CA VAL A 63 -4.71 6.81 -9.37
C VAL A 63 -3.92 6.71 -8.07
N ILE A 64 -4.12 7.64 -7.13
CA ILE A 64 -3.44 7.63 -5.82
C ILE A 64 -3.72 6.32 -5.06
N LEU A 65 -4.97 5.86 -5.02
CA LEU A 65 -5.32 4.61 -4.35
C LEU A 65 -4.78 3.37 -5.06
N SER A 66 -4.67 3.41 -6.40
CA SER A 66 -4.00 2.33 -7.13
C SER A 66 -2.52 2.23 -6.76
N MET A 67 -1.84 3.36 -6.60
CA MET A 67 -0.44 3.44 -6.21
C MET A 67 -0.25 3.01 -4.75
N TYR A 68 -1.17 3.33 -3.86
CA TYR A 68 -1.15 2.83 -2.48
C TYR A 68 -1.18 1.28 -2.47
N GLY A 69 -2.03 0.67 -3.28
CA GLY A 69 -2.07 -0.78 -3.45
C GLY A 69 -0.76 -1.34 -4.04
N GLY A 70 -0.26 -0.69 -5.10
CA GLY A 70 1.00 -1.06 -5.77
C GLY A 70 2.24 -0.95 -4.89
N GLY A 71 2.30 0.05 -4.01
CA GLY A 71 3.37 0.19 -3.03
C GLY A 71 3.45 -1.05 -2.14
N PHE A 72 2.37 -1.38 -1.44
CA PHE A 72 2.34 -2.53 -0.53
C PHE A 72 2.63 -3.87 -1.21
N SER A 73 2.21 -4.08 -2.46
CA SER A 73 2.52 -5.32 -3.18
C SER A 73 4.00 -5.42 -3.59
N THR A 74 4.67 -4.29 -3.80
CA THR A 74 6.07 -4.24 -4.24
C THR A 74 7.08 -4.07 -3.11
N VAL A 75 6.66 -3.66 -1.90
CA VAL A 75 7.55 -3.47 -0.73
C VAL A 75 8.39 -4.73 -0.44
N PRO A 76 7.82 -5.95 -0.26
CA PRO A 76 8.61 -7.10 0.15
C PRO A 76 9.67 -7.47 -0.90
N ALA A 77 9.30 -7.34 -2.18
CA ALA A 77 10.17 -7.60 -3.30
C ALA A 77 11.29 -6.55 -3.40
N TYR A 78 10.96 -5.26 -3.21
CA TYR A 78 11.96 -4.19 -3.15
C TYR A 78 12.94 -4.34 -1.99
N LEU A 79 12.45 -4.75 -0.81
CA LEU A 79 13.30 -5.05 0.34
C LEU A 79 14.19 -6.26 0.10
N ALA A 80 13.67 -7.30 -0.56
CA ALA A 80 14.45 -8.49 -0.92
C ALA A 80 15.61 -8.14 -1.86
N ASP A 81 15.41 -7.21 -2.80
CA ASP A 81 16.48 -6.77 -3.70
C ASP A 81 17.53 -5.89 -2.99
N LEU A 82 17.13 -5.12 -1.98
CA LEU A 82 18.03 -4.20 -1.27
C LEU A 82 18.83 -4.85 -0.14
N PHE A 83 18.19 -5.78 0.59
CA PHE A 83 18.72 -6.39 1.81
C PHE A 83 18.96 -7.90 1.67
N GLY A 84 18.63 -8.49 0.53
CA GLY A 84 18.69 -9.92 0.30
C GLY A 84 17.44 -10.66 0.81
N THR A 85 17.23 -11.88 0.33
CA THR A 85 16.03 -12.70 0.63
C THR A 85 16.03 -13.30 2.04
N GLN A 86 17.10 -13.09 2.81
CA GLN A 86 17.40 -13.78 4.06
C GLN A 86 16.54 -13.26 5.23
N MET A 87 16.46 -11.94 5.38
CA MET A 87 15.80 -11.27 6.52
C MET A 87 14.62 -10.38 6.11
N VAL A 88 14.03 -10.61 4.93
CA VAL A 88 12.96 -9.78 4.37
C VAL A 88 11.76 -9.68 5.31
N GLY A 89 11.37 -10.80 5.95
CA GLY A 89 10.26 -10.81 6.90
C GLY A 89 10.50 -9.92 8.12
N ALA A 90 11.69 -9.99 8.73
CA ALA A 90 12.03 -9.17 9.89
C ALA A 90 12.16 -7.68 9.54
N ILE A 91 12.76 -7.36 8.39
CA ILE A 91 12.90 -5.98 7.91
C ILE A 91 11.53 -5.41 7.53
N HIS A 92 10.69 -6.21 6.85
CA HIS A 92 9.33 -5.82 6.52
C HIS A 92 8.48 -5.59 7.77
N GLY A 93 8.63 -6.42 8.81
CA GLY A 93 7.97 -6.21 10.10
C GLY A 93 8.31 -4.87 10.74
N ARG A 94 9.60 -4.48 10.73
CA ARG A 94 10.02 -3.14 11.21
C ARG A 94 9.44 -2.00 10.36
N LEU A 95 9.36 -2.20 9.04
CA LEU A 95 8.71 -1.25 8.14
C LEU A 95 7.22 -1.11 8.45
N LEU A 96 6.51 -2.20 8.75
CA LEU A 96 5.10 -2.15 9.15
C LEU A 96 4.89 -1.42 10.48
N THR A 97 5.82 -1.55 11.44
CA THR A 97 5.79 -0.74 12.67
C THR A 97 5.93 0.75 12.36
N ALA A 98 6.89 1.14 11.51
CA ALA A 98 7.07 2.53 11.10
C ALA A 98 5.83 3.07 10.36
N TRP A 99 5.22 2.26 9.48
CA TRP A 99 3.98 2.59 8.81
C TRP A 99 2.81 2.79 9.78
N ALA A 100 2.67 1.92 10.79
CA ALA A 100 1.65 2.07 11.82
C ALA A 100 1.84 3.37 12.62
N THR A 101 3.08 3.70 13.00
CA THR A 101 3.39 4.98 13.66
C THR A 101 3.03 6.17 12.76
N ALA A 102 3.35 6.11 11.47
CA ALA A 102 2.96 7.15 10.52
C ALA A 102 1.43 7.27 10.38
N GLY A 103 0.70 6.16 10.46
CA GLY A 103 -0.77 6.13 10.45
C GLY A 103 -1.41 6.81 11.67
N ILE A 104 -0.73 6.81 12.82
CA ILE A 104 -1.16 7.53 14.03
C ILE A 104 -0.78 9.02 13.94
N LEU A 105 0.46 9.31 13.54
CA LEU A 105 0.98 10.68 13.48
C LEU A 105 0.34 11.52 12.35
N GLY A 106 0.02 10.91 11.21
CA GLY A 106 -0.51 11.61 10.04
C GLY A 106 -1.78 12.42 10.35
N PRO A 107 -2.86 11.79 10.87
CA PRO A 107 -4.07 12.50 11.26
C PRO A 107 -3.83 13.55 12.33
N VAL A 108 -2.95 13.28 13.29
CA VAL A 108 -2.61 14.21 14.38
C VAL A 108 -1.98 15.49 13.83
N VAL A 109 -0.97 15.36 12.96
CA VAL A 109 -0.31 16.50 12.31
C VAL A 109 -1.31 17.31 11.47
N VAL A 110 -2.11 16.63 10.64
CA VAL A 110 -3.11 17.29 9.78
C VAL A 110 -4.17 18.02 10.61
N ASN A 111 -4.66 17.42 11.71
CA ASN A 111 -5.65 18.04 12.58
C ASN A 111 -5.09 19.28 13.29
N TYR A 112 -3.89 19.20 13.86
CA TYR A 112 -3.25 20.34 14.51
C TYR A 112 -3.02 21.50 13.53
N MET A 113 -2.55 21.21 12.32
CA MET A 113 -2.37 22.22 11.28
C MET A 113 -3.70 22.88 10.89
N ARG A 114 -4.75 22.07 10.71
CA ARG A 114 -6.10 22.54 10.40
C ARG A 114 -6.63 23.46 11.50
N GLU A 115 -6.51 23.06 12.75
CA GLU A 115 -6.94 23.86 13.91
C GLU A 115 -6.17 25.17 14.02
N TYR A 116 -4.85 25.13 13.82
CA TYR A 116 -4.00 26.33 13.81
C TYR A 116 -4.43 27.32 12.71
N GLN A 117 -4.66 26.83 11.49
CA GLN A 117 -5.09 27.66 10.35
C GLN A 117 -6.50 28.24 10.56
N LEU A 118 -7.42 27.48 11.18
CA LEU A 118 -8.74 27.97 11.56
C LEU A 118 -8.65 29.03 12.67
N GLY A 119 -7.74 28.87 13.63
CA GLY A 119 -7.47 29.85 14.69
C GLY A 119 -6.92 31.18 14.17
N LEU A 120 -6.23 31.18 13.03
CA LEU A 120 -5.79 32.37 12.31
C LEU A 120 -6.92 33.06 11.51
N GLY A 121 -8.14 32.53 11.54
CA GLY A 121 -9.30 33.09 10.84
C GLY A 121 -9.33 32.80 9.34
N LEU A 122 -8.53 31.85 8.84
CA LEU A 122 -8.50 31.51 7.42
C LEU A 122 -9.79 30.80 6.98
N PRO A 123 -10.34 31.12 5.79
CA PRO A 123 -11.51 30.44 5.25
C PRO A 123 -11.22 28.94 5.03
N ARG A 124 -12.21 28.09 5.31
CA ARG A 124 -12.07 26.62 5.31
C ARG A 124 -11.50 26.06 4.00
N GLU A 125 -11.82 26.66 2.86
CA GLU A 125 -11.30 26.26 1.55
C GLU A 125 -9.78 26.41 1.46
N GLN A 126 -9.24 27.52 1.99
CA GLN A 126 -7.81 27.79 2.00
C GLN A 126 -7.06 26.84 2.93
N VAL A 127 -7.67 26.45 4.05
CA VAL A 127 -7.16 25.45 4.99
C VAL A 127 -6.95 24.09 4.31
N TYR A 128 -7.92 23.65 3.48
CA TYR A 128 -7.82 22.40 2.72
C TYR A 128 -6.70 22.47 1.67
N ASN A 129 -6.63 23.56 0.91
CA ASN A 129 -5.60 23.73 -0.13
C ASN A 129 -4.19 23.75 0.48
N GLN A 130 -3.99 24.48 1.58
CA GLN A 130 -2.72 24.53 2.29
C GLN A 130 -2.32 23.15 2.83
N THR A 131 -3.26 22.40 3.41
CA THR A 131 -3.00 21.04 3.88
C THR A 131 -2.53 20.14 2.73
N MET A 132 -3.16 20.22 1.56
CA MET A 132 -2.76 19.42 0.39
C MET A 132 -1.35 19.79 -0.10
N TYR A 133 -0.99 21.07 -0.15
CA TYR A 133 0.38 21.48 -0.53
C TYR A 133 1.44 21.04 0.47
N ILE A 134 1.11 21.01 1.76
CA ILE A 134 2.04 20.51 2.78
C ILE A 134 2.25 19.00 2.64
N LEU A 135 1.19 18.24 2.31
CA LEU A 135 1.33 16.82 1.98
C LEU A 135 2.22 16.59 0.74
N VAL A 136 2.13 17.46 -0.28
CA VAL A 136 3.07 17.44 -1.42
C VAL A 136 4.50 17.66 -0.93
N GLY A 137 4.73 18.62 -0.04
CA GLY A 137 6.04 18.86 0.58
C GLY A 137 6.57 17.63 1.33
N MET A 138 5.72 16.94 2.09
CA MET A 138 6.08 15.69 2.77
C MET A 138 6.42 14.56 1.79
N LEU A 139 5.72 14.47 0.64
CA LEU A 139 6.04 13.51 -0.41
C LEU A 139 7.40 13.80 -1.06
N VAL A 140 7.77 15.07 -1.23
CA VAL A 140 9.10 15.46 -1.73
C VAL A 140 10.20 15.03 -0.76
N ILE A 141 10.00 15.23 0.55
CA ILE A 141 10.92 14.71 1.57
C ILE A 141 11.03 13.18 1.47
N GLY A 142 9.88 12.50 1.31
CA GLY A 142 9.83 11.05 1.07
C GLY A 142 10.60 10.61 -0.18
N LEU A 143 10.49 11.37 -1.27
CA LEU A 143 11.24 11.12 -2.51
C LEU A 143 12.75 11.22 -2.29
N VAL A 144 13.21 12.27 -1.60
CA VAL A 144 14.63 12.45 -1.27
C VAL A 144 15.11 11.27 -0.42
N CYS A 145 14.37 10.90 0.62
CA CYS A 145 14.69 9.72 1.44
C CYS A 145 14.78 8.46 0.58
N ASN A 146 13.83 8.22 -0.34
CA ASN A 146 13.85 7.05 -1.22
C ASN A 146 15.06 7.04 -2.17
N LEU A 147 15.48 8.20 -2.67
CA LEU A 147 16.67 8.29 -3.52
C LEU A 147 17.97 8.00 -2.74
N LEU A 148 18.01 8.38 -1.47
CA LEU A 148 19.13 8.11 -0.56
C LEU A 148 19.24 6.64 -0.15
N VAL A 149 18.15 5.86 -0.24
CA VAL A 149 18.21 4.41 -0.01
C VAL A 149 19.09 3.75 -1.08
N LYS A 150 20.15 3.09 -0.61
CA LYS A 150 21.11 2.34 -1.41
C LYS A 150 21.09 0.85 -1.01
N PRO A 151 21.42 -0.05 -1.93
CA PRO A 151 21.59 -1.48 -1.61
C PRO A 151 22.62 -1.65 -0.50
N VAL A 152 22.37 -2.61 0.39
CA VAL A 152 23.33 -2.95 1.45
C VAL A 152 24.57 -3.59 0.83
N ALA A 153 25.75 -3.22 1.34
CA ALA A 153 27.03 -3.73 0.83
C ALA A 153 27.15 -5.25 1.02
N ASP A 154 27.79 -5.92 0.05
CA ASP A 154 27.80 -7.37 -0.04
C ASP A 154 28.36 -8.10 1.20
N LYS A 155 29.22 -7.39 1.95
CA LYS A 155 29.83 -7.86 3.21
C LYS A 155 28.83 -8.15 4.34
N HIS A 156 27.58 -7.70 4.24
CA HIS A 156 26.53 -7.95 5.22
C HIS A 156 25.58 -9.07 4.81
N PHE A 157 25.76 -9.68 3.62
CA PHE A 157 25.04 -10.90 3.28
C PHE A 157 25.63 -12.08 4.05
N MET A 158 24.78 -12.88 4.70
CA MET A 158 25.23 -14.15 5.28
C MET A 158 25.64 -15.12 4.18
N SER A 159 26.64 -15.94 4.47
CA SER A 159 27.03 -17.03 3.56
C SER A 159 25.88 -18.01 3.33
N ALA A 160 25.91 -18.73 2.20
CA ALA A 160 24.85 -19.68 1.84
C ALA A 160 24.65 -20.78 2.90
N ASP A 161 25.73 -21.19 3.57
CA ASP A 161 25.72 -22.25 4.57
C ASP A 161 25.13 -21.77 5.92
N GLU A 162 25.46 -20.55 6.35
CA GLU A 162 24.85 -19.94 7.55
C GLU A 162 23.35 -19.70 7.35
N LEU A 163 22.95 -19.29 6.15
CA LEU A 163 21.53 -19.10 5.81
C LEU A 163 20.73 -20.40 5.85
N ALA A 164 21.30 -21.50 5.35
CA ALA A 164 20.66 -22.81 5.37
C ALA A 164 20.45 -23.30 6.82
N HIS A 165 21.42 -23.03 7.69
CA HIS A 165 21.34 -23.34 9.11
C HIS A 165 20.29 -22.49 9.84
N GLU A 166 20.24 -21.18 9.61
CA GLU A 166 19.21 -20.31 10.20
C GLU A 166 17.80 -20.64 9.70
N LYS A 167 17.63 -20.95 8.40
CA LYS A 167 16.34 -21.38 7.85
C LYS A 167 15.85 -22.68 8.49
N ARG A 168 16.74 -23.64 8.73
CA ARG A 168 16.42 -24.87 9.46
C ARG A 168 15.95 -24.56 10.89
N LEU A 169 16.71 -23.77 11.63
CA LEU A 169 16.36 -23.36 12.99
C LEU A 169 15.03 -22.58 13.06
N ALA A 170 14.77 -21.69 12.09
CA ALA A 170 13.52 -20.94 12.01
C ALA A 170 12.33 -21.85 11.68
N HIS A 171 12.50 -22.79 10.74
CA HIS A 171 11.47 -23.78 10.40
C HIS A 171 11.20 -24.73 11.58
N GLU A 172 12.22 -25.17 12.30
CA GLU A 172 12.08 -25.99 13.52
C GLU A 172 11.40 -25.22 14.65
N LYS A 173 11.71 -23.93 14.86
CA LYS A 173 11.00 -23.08 15.84
C LYS A 173 9.55 -22.82 15.44
N ALA A 174 9.26 -22.59 14.16
CA ALA A 174 7.90 -22.41 13.68
C ALA A 174 7.08 -23.70 13.86
N ALA A 175 7.65 -24.85 13.48
CA ALA A 175 7.05 -26.15 13.71
C ALA A 175 6.84 -26.43 15.21
N ALA A 176 7.82 -26.12 16.08
CA ALA A 176 7.68 -26.28 17.52
C ALA A 176 6.62 -25.34 18.13
N SER A 177 6.47 -24.13 17.59
CA SER A 177 5.42 -23.17 17.97
C SER A 177 4.03 -23.64 17.55
N GLU A 178 3.89 -24.25 16.35
CA GLU A 178 2.63 -24.84 15.89
C GLU A 178 2.26 -26.10 16.70
N VAL A 179 3.26 -26.91 17.09
CA VAL A 179 3.07 -28.07 17.99
C VAL A 179 2.65 -27.63 19.40
N GLY A 180 3.10 -26.46 19.86
CA GLY A 180 2.68 -25.87 21.14
C GLY A 180 1.24 -25.32 21.16
N SER A 181 0.64 -25.02 20.01
CA SER A 181 -0.75 -24.52 19.90
C SER A 181 -1.75 -25.56 19.39
N SER A 182 -1.33 -26.79 19.12
CA SER A 182 -2.18 -27.84 18.57
C SER A 182 -2.60 -28.85 19.62
N GLY A 183 -3.65 -28.49 20.37
CA GLY A 183 -4.63 -29.50 20.74
C GLY A 183 -5.26 -30.08 19.46
N VAL A 184 -4.86 -31.30 19.09
CA VAL A 184 -5.48 -32.18 18.09
C VAL A 184 -5.60 -31.57 16.67
N VAL A 185 -4.57 -31.73 15.85
CA VAL A 185 -4.70 -31.59 14.38
C VAL A 185 -4.75 -32.99 13.78
N ASN A 186 -5.96 -33.39 13.37
CA ASN A 186 -6.15 -34.53 12.47
C ASN A 186 -5.66 -34.15 11.06
N ASP A 187 -4.83 -35.02 10.48
CA ASP A 187 -4.35 -34.95 9.11
C ASP A 187 -5.48 -35.26 8.11
N HIS A 188 -6.36 -34.28 7.86
CA HIS A 188 -7.41 -34.38 6.85
C HIS A 188 -6.97 -33.64 5.59
N ALA A 189 -6.65 -34.39 4.53
CA ALA A 189 -6.50 -33.85 3.19
C ALA A 189 -7.78 -33.09 2.80
N VAL A 190 -7.69 -31.76 2.68
CA VAL A 190 -8.84 -30.90 2.38
C VAL A 190 -9.42 -31.30 1.02
N SER A 191 -10.70 -31.69 0.99
CA SER A 191 -11.29 -32.20 -0.25
C SER A 191 -11.30 -31.11 -1.33
N PRO A 192 -10.97 -31.43 -2.59
CA PRO A 192 -10.97 -30.46 -3.68
C PRO A 192 -12.36 -29.82 -3.90
N ALA A 193 -13.43 -30.51 -3.49
CA ALA A 193 -14.79 -29.98 -3.48
C ALA A 193 -14.98 -28.85 -2.44
N LEU A 194 -14.39 -28.99 -1.24
CA LEU A 194 -14.39 -27.94 -0.22
C LEU A 194 -13.60 -26.71 -0.68
N VAL A 195 -12.47 -26.92 -1.36
CA VAL A 195 -11.68 -25.84 -1.95
C VAL A 195 -12.47 -25.12 -3.04
N ALA A 196 -13.14 -25.86 -3.93
CA ALA A 196 -14.00 -25.27 -4.96
C ALA A 196 -15.17 -24.48 -4.36
N LEU A 197 -15.85 -25.04 -3.34
CA LEU A 197 -16.91 -24.34 -2.63
C LEU A 197 -16.42 -23.06 -1.95
N ALA A 198 -15.24 -23.08 -1.34
CA ALA A 198 -14.64 -21.90 -0.73
C ALA A 198 -14.34 -20.81 -1.78
N TRP A 199 -13.79 -21.18 -2.94
CA TRP A 199 -13.55 -20.23 -4.03
C TRP A 199 -14.85 -19.65 -4.61
N VAL A 200 -15.92 -20.44 -4.72
CA VAL A 200 -17.23 -19.94 -5.16
C VAL A 200 -17.85 -19.01 -4.12
N ALA A 201 -17.78 -19.39 -2.84
CA ALA A 201 -18.29 -18.59 -1.73
C ALA A 201 -17.57 -17.23 -1.60
N VAL A 202 -16.29 -17.15 -1.96
CA VAL A 202 -15.53 -15.88 -2.01
C VAL A 202 -15.74 -15.14 -3.34
N GLY A 203 -15.76 -15.86 -4.45
CA GLY A 203 -15.81 -15.29 -5.79
C GLY A 203 -17.15 -14.65 -6.15
N LEU A 204 -18.27 -15.26 -5.78
CA LEU A 204 -19.61 -14.73 -6.09
C LEU A 204 -19.88 -13.36 -5.43
N PRO A 205 -19.62 -13.16 -4.12
CA PRO A 205 -19.74 -11.84 -3.51
C PRO A 205 -18.78 -10.80 -4.10
N LEU A 206 -17.57 -11.20 -4.47
CA LEU A 206 -16.58 -10.31 -5.06
C LEU A 206 -17.05 -9.78 -6.43
N ILE A 207 -17.49 -10.68 -7.32
CA ILE A 207 -18.01 -10.33 -8.63
C ILE A 207 -19.26 -9.44 -8.50
N TRP A 208 -20.16 -9.78 -7.59
CA TRP A 208 -21.35 -8.97 -7.30
C TRP A 208 -20.99 -7.56 -6.81
N GLY A 209 -19.99 -7.46 -5.92
CA GLY A 209 -19.49 -6.18 -5.41
C GLY A 209 -18.88 -5.31 -6.52
N ILE A 210 -18.09 -5.91 -7.42
CA ILE A 210 -17.53 -5.22 -8.60
C ILE A 210 -18.65 -4.71 -9.50
N TYR A 211 -19.64 -5.56 -9.82
CA TYR A 211 -20.78 -5.19 -10.65
C TYR A 211 -21.58 -4.02 -10.06
N ARG A 212 -21.91 -4.08 -8.77
CA ARG A 212 -22.62 -2.99 -8.06
C ARG A 212 -21.81 -1.69 -8.04
N THR A 213 -20.49 -1.79 -7.94
CA THR A 213 -19.58 -0.64 -8.00
C THR A 213 -19.63 0.00 -9.37
N LEU A 214 -19.49 -0.79 -10.44
CA LEU A 214 -19.54 -0.30 -11.82
C LEU A 214 -20.87 0.40 -12.12
N LEU A 215 -22.00 -0.17 -11.69
CA LEU A 215 -23.31 0.47 -11.83
C LEU A 215 -23.42 1.79 -11.06
N SER A 216 -22.85 1.86 -9.85
CA SER A 216 -22.87 3.09 -9.04
C SER A 216 -21.98 4.19 -9.63
N VAL A 217 -20.92 3.80 -10.32
CA VAL A 217 -19.97 4.70 -11.00
C VAL A 217 -20.56 5.19 -12.31
N ALA A 218 -21.27 4.34 -13.06
CA ALA A 218 -21.98 4.75 -14.27
C ALA A 218 -23.00 5.89 -13.99
N LYS A 219 -23.64 5.88 -12.83
CA LYS A 219 -24.55 6.96 -12.37
C LYS A 219 -23.85 8.27 -12.02
N PHE A 220 -22.53 8.29 -11.91
CA PHE A 220 -21.76 9.52 -11.69
C PHE A 220 -21.43 10.25 -13.00
N PHE A 221 -21.59 9.58 -14.14
CA PHE A 221 -21.27 10.11 -15.47
C PHE A 221 -22.51 10.44 -16.33
N HIS A 222 -23.71 10.30 -15.75
CA HIS A 222 -25.02 10.61 -16.35
C HIS A 222 -25.79 11.54 -15.40
#